data_AF-A0AAV9XHP8-F1
#
_entry.id   AF-A0AAV9XHP8-F1
#
_cell.length_a   1.000
_cell.length_b   1.000
_cell.length_c   1.000
_cell.angle_alpha   90.00
_cell.angle_beta   90.00
_cell.angle_gamma   90.00
#
_symmetry.space_group_name_H-M   'P 1'
#
loop_
_entity.id
_entity.type
_entity.pdbx_description
1 polymer ?
#
loop_
_entity_poly.entity_id
_entity_poly.type
_entity_poly.pdbx_seq_one_letter_code
_entity_poly.pdbx_strand_id
1 'polypeptide(L)'
;MATKRNRKSPSSTSDDNPTFSQDSEPEFENISQPATQSLTQGSTSGRRKSRNAAVAATAKRRAAEAEDSESDRDEAVKQPKRARRGTVVAKADDFDFEFKEEVATTVTTVKNAKQSVHVEKISVKTSKTVVKVVGKKDSQETPKRKRKTKEEKEAEKMPLADRVLSCPFKVGAHVSSAGGVENAVKNATRIGSNAFALFLKSQRKWESPPYKPANITTFKKLTKEAGYDPRRHMLPHGSYLVNLAQKDKEKAKLAYSGFIDDLKRAESLDIGLFNFHPGSTLGEPREEALQRIADALNKAHKETSFVKTVLETMAGQGNVIGCKFEDLRDIIALIKDKSRVGVCIDTCHSFSAGYDLRSPETYRAVMEEFDDIIGFKYLSALHLNDSKAPFNSHRDLHQNIGLGFLGLSAFRNVMNTKEFHDIPMVLETPLEGDDVSMWAKEIKLLESLVGLEPDDPKFLALEKEYADKGAIERKAVLDKLDKKENEKAEKEARKKERTEKKAAKDKLKEEKAKKKSTEKTPKKSKKVTREDSGNESSALSELSELSEPGSDSDNGADSCGSGVDN
;
A
#
# COMPACT_ATOMS: atom_id res chain seq x y z
N MET A 1 34.88 -36.70 67.32
CA MET A 1 34.17 -37.72 66.51
C MET A 1 34.54 -37.44 65.05
N ALA A 2 35.49 -38.08 64.36
CA ALA A 2 36.19 -39.37 64.47
C ALA A 2 35.53 -40.58 63.75
N THR A 3 35.71 -40.63 62.41
CA THR A 3 35.73 -41.81 61.49
C THR A 3 35.91 -41.24 60.07
N LYS A 4 36.98 -41.39 59.26
CA LYS A 4 38.23 -42.18 59.24
C LYS A 4 38.15 -43.61 58.65
N ARG A 5 38.38 -43.74 57.32
CA ARG A 5 39.30 -44.68 56.59
C ARG A 5 39.07 -44.56 55.06
N ASN A 6 40.08 -44.20 54.25
CA ASN A 6 41.14 -45.04 53.62
C ASN A 6 40.59 -46.06 52.60
N ARG A 7 41.21 -46.36 51.43
CA ARG A 7 42.51 -46.06 50.77
C ARG A 7 42.34 -46.46 49.27
N LYS A 8 43.06 -45.98 48.23
CA LYS A 8 44.50 -46.19 47.91
C LYS A 8 44.82 -45.53 46.53
N SER A 9 46.05 -45.07 46.32
CA SER A 9 46.69 -44.77 45.00
C SER A 9 47.93 -45.70 44.84
N PRO A 10 48.72 -45.71 43.73
CA PRO A 10 49.72 -44.65 43.43
C PRO A 10 50.19 -44.44 41.95
N SER A 11 51.09 -43.46 41.73
CA SER A 11 52.20 -43.36 40.71
C SER A 11 51.89 -43.29 39.19
N SER A 12 52.63 -42.55 38.33
CA SER A 12 53.80 -41.64 38.52
C SER A 12 54.18 -40.80 37.28
N THR A 13 54.65 -39.55 37.51
CA THR A 13 55.75 -38.78 36.85
C THR A 13 55.91 -38.65 35.32
N SER A 14 55.83 -37.40 34.81
CA SER A 14 56.92 -36.59 34.19
C SER A 14 56.28 -35.38 33.48
N ASP A 15 56.41 -34.14 33.96
CA ASP A 15 57.56 -33.24 33.75
C ASP A 15 57.84 -32.93 32.26
N ASP A 16 57.32 -31.80 31.75
CA ASP A 16 58.18 -30.64 31.42
C ASP A 16 57.36 -29.41 30.96
N ASN A 17 57.86 -28.22 31.28
CA ASN A 17 57.31 -26.90 30.91
C ASN A 17 58.47 -25.89 30.84
N PRO A 18 58.57 -25.08 29.77
CA PRO A 18 58.78 -23.63 29.99
C PRO A 18 57.99 -22.78 28.97
N THR A 19 57.20 -21.77 29.35
CA THR A 19 57.57 -20.40 29.78
C THR A 19 58.65 -19.68 28.94
N PHE A 20 58.25 -18.75 28.05
CA PHE A 20 58.72 -17.34 27.92
C PHE A 20 57.95 -16.68 26.74
N SER A 21 57.07 -15.69 26.91
CA SER A 21 57.29 -14.23 27.06
C SER A 21 57.75 -13.47 25.80
N GLN A 22 56.85 -12.58 25.34
CA GLN A 22 57.05 -11.28 24.69
C GLN A 22 57.51 -11.15 23.21
N ASP A 23 57.01 -10.05 22.64
CA ASP A 23 57.42 -9.27 21.46
C ASP A 23 57.36 -9.91 20.06
N SER A 24 56.35 -9.50 19.27
CA SER A 24 56.53 -8.64 18.07
C SER A 24 55.24 -8.48 17.26
N GLU A 25 55.02 -7.27 16.72
CA GLU A 25 53.98 -7.00 15.72
C GLU A 25 54.42 -7.51 14.34
N PRO A 26 53.49 -7.88 13.45
CA PRO A 26 53.71 -7.82 12.02
C PRO A 26 53.03 -6.58 11.44
N GLU A 27 53.83 -5.53 11.18
CA GLU A 27 53.48 -4.54 10.16
C GLU A 27 53.25 -5.26 8.82
N PHE A 28 52.25 -4.85 8.05
CA PHE A 28 52.22 -5.11 6.61
C PHE A 28 52.01 -3.80 5.87
N GLU A 29 52.93 -3.54 4.95
CA GLU A 29 53.24 -2.19 4.47
C GLU A 29 52.23 -1.60 3.49
N ASN A 30 52.24 -0.26 3.44
CA ASN A 30 51.65 0.52 2.36
C ASN A 30 52.27 0.18 1.00
N ILE A 31 51.44 -0.12 0.00
CA ILE A 31 51.84 0.04 -1.41
C ILE A 31 51.61 1.50 -1.80
N SER A 32 52.70 2.26 -1.89
CA SER A 32 52.70 3.66 -2.33
C SER A 32 52.81 3.79 -3.86
N GLN A 33 52.54 5.00 -4.34
CA GLN A 33 52.56 5.42 -5.73
C GLN A 33 53.96 5.30 -6.37
N PRO A 34 54.07 5.10 -7.70
CA PRO A 34 55.29 5.39 -8.43
C PRO A 34 55.36 6.87 -8.81
N ALA A 35 56.40 7.56 -8.34
CA ALA A 35 56.86 8.82 -8.91
C ALA A 35 58.37 8.72 -9.17
N THR A 36 58.81 9.01 -10.40
CA THR A 36 60.23 9.07 -10.76
C THR A 36 60.57 10.40 -11.45
N GLN A 37 61.37 11.20 -10.74
CA GLN A 37 62.55 11.97 -11.19
C GLN A 37 62.47 12.67 -12.57
N SER A 38 62.48 14.01 -12.66
CA SER A 38 63.63 14.94 -12.44
C SER A 38 64.36 15.30 -13.75
N LEU A 39 64.52 16.60 -14.03
CA LEU A 39 65.58 17.30 -14.80
C LEU A 39 65.12 18.77 -15.06
N THR A 40 65.56 19.75 -14.27
CA THR A 40 66.68 20.71 -14.51
C THR A 40 66.41 21.95 -15.38
N GLN A 41 66.87 23.12 -14.88
CA GLN A 41 67.07 24.42 -15.56
C GLN A 41 65.79 25.20 -16.00
N GLY A 42 65.73 26.53 -15.93
CA GLY A 42 66.65 27.49 -15.32
C GLY A 42 66.28 28.97 -15.57
N SER A 43 66.88 29.87 -14.78
CA SER A 43 67.20 31.28 -15.10
C SER A 43 66.13 32.41 -15.11
N THR A 44 66.52 33.49 -14.43
CA THR A 44 66.38 34.94 -14.79
C THR A 44 65.07 35.74 -14.70
N SER A 45 65.01 36.52 -13.62
CA SER A 45 64.97 38.01 -13.60
C SER A 45 63.74 38.79 -14.11
N GLY A 46 63.30 39.80 -13.33
CA GLY A 46 62.15 40.64 -13.75
C GLY A 46 61.69 41.76 -12.81
N ARG A 47 62.60 42.29 -11.97
CA ARG A 47 62.67 43.70 -11.48
C ARG A 47 61.41 44.61 -11.49
N ARG A 48 60.88 44.85 -10.28
CA ARG A 48 60.39 46.14 -9.70
C ARG A 48 59.83 47.25 -10.62
N LYS A 49 58.62 47.73 -10.27
CA LYS A 49 58.31 49.14 -9.83
C LYS A 49 56.86 49.20 -9.30
N SER A 50 56.62 49.57 -8.04
CA SER A 50 56.28 50.93 -7.53
C SER A 50 54.92 51.47 -8.03
N ARG A 51 54.04 52.12 -7.24
CA ARG A 51 54.19 52.75 -5.91
C ARG A 51 52.78 53.08 -5.31
N ASN A 52 52.76 53.41 -4.01
CA ASN A 52 51.80 54.15 -3.14
C ASN A 52 50.64 54.94 -3.82
N ALA A 53 49.52 55.32 -3.16
CA ALA A 53 49.20 55.52 -1.73
C ALA A 53 47.65 55.41 -1.50
N ALA A 54 47.13 55.02 -0.32
CA ALA A 54 46.72 55.84 0.86
C ALA A 54 45.51 56.79 0.67
N VAL A 55 44.64 57.14 1.65
CA VAL A 55 44.21 56.58 2.96
C VAL A 55 42.90 57.31 3.38
N ALA A 56 41.90 56.59 3.92
CA ALA A 56 40.81 56.95 4.87
C ALA A 56 39.93 58.24 4.82
N ALA A 57 38.75 58.08 5.48
CA ALA A 57 37.90 59.06 6.21
C ALA A 57 36.73 59.79 5.48
N THR A 58 35.62 60.23 6.10
CA THR A 58 34.83 59.83 7.32
C THR A 58 33.47 60.59 7.35
N ALA A 59 32.35 59.88 7.58
CA ALA A 59 31.04 60.26 8.21
C ALA A 59 30.18 61.54 7.91
N LYS A 60 28.84 61.31 7.95
CA LYS A 60 27.74 62.08 8.63
C LYS A 60 27.09 63.37 8.03
N ARG A 61 25.81 63.27 7.63
CA ARG A 61 24.55 63.94 8.14
C ARG A 61 23.43 63.82 7.06
N ARG A 62 22.17 63.44 7.32
CA ARG A 62 21.02 64.08 8.04
C ARG A 62 20.59 65.43 7.43
N ALA A 63 19.30 65.81 7.31
CA ALA A 63 17.97 65.14 7.50
C ALA A 63 16.82 66.09 7.05
N ALA A 64 15.56 65.66 7.30
CA ALA A 64 14.31 66.46 7.42
C ALA A 64 13.61 66.85 6.09
N GLU A 65 12.28 67.03 5.97
CA GLU A 65 11.10 67.17 6.88
C GLU A 65 9.85 66.50 6.23
N ALA A 66 8.62 66.39 6.77
CA ALA A 66 8.04 66.12 8.11
C ALA A 66 6.49 65.96 7.94
N GLU A 67 5.86 65.05 8.71
CA GLU A 67 4.63 65.21 9.57
C GLU A 67 3.34 65.88 8.99
N ASP A 68 2.10 65.49 9.30
CA ASP A 68 1.39 65.43 10.62
C ASP A 68 0.15 64.47 10.50
N SER A 69 -0.09 63.49 11.39
CA SER A 69 -0.97 63.48 12.60
C SER A 69 -2.51 63.31 12.41
N GLU A 70 -3.09 62.34 13.13
CA GLU A 70 -4.30 62.39 14.01
C GLU A 70 -5.67 62.96 13.48
N SER A 71 -6.88 62.51 13.90
CA SER A 71 -7.36 61.51 14.89
C SER A 71 -8.86 61.19 14.69
N ASP A 72 -9.34 60.10 15.32
CA ASP A 72 -10.65 59.91 15.99
C ASP A 72 -12.03 59.87 15.25
N ARG A 73 -12.84 58.88 15.69
CA ARG A 73 -14.32 58.82 15.86
C ARG A 73 -15.27 58.13 14.87
N ASP A 74 -16.31 57.58 15.50
CA ASP A 74 -17.41 56.77 14.97
C ASP A 74 -18.35 57.52 14.01
N GLU A 75 -18.89 56.79 13.04
CA GLU A 75 -20.35 56.78 12.86
C GLU A 75 -20.86 55.47 12.25
N ALA A 76 -21.95 54.94 12.79
CA ALA A 76 -22.64 53.77 12.24
C ALA A 76 -23.82 54.20 11.38
N VAL A 77 -24.13 53.52 10.26
CA VAL A 77 -25.53 53.39 9.78
C VAL A 77 -25.75 52.24 8.75
N LYS A 78 -26.64 51.32 9.14
CA LYS A 78 -27.64 50.52 8.38
C LYS A 78 -27.26 49.73 7.10
N GLN A 79 -27.60 48.44 7.16
CA GLN A 79 -27.85 47.54 6.02
C GLN A 79 -29.04 47.99 5.15
N PRO A 80 -29.13 47.45 3.91
CA PRO A 80 -30.38 46.86 3.42
C PRO A 80 -30.28 45.35 3.12
N LYS A 81 -31.44 44.71 2.92
CA LYS A 81 -31.63 43.26 2.99
C LYS A 81 -31.57 42.55 1.63
N ARG A 82 -30.71 41.52 1.55
CA ARG A 82 -30.96 40.16 1.01
C ARG A 82 -31.88 39.97 -0.22
N ALA A 83 -31.31 39.49 -1.33
CA ALA A 83 -32.00 38.69 -2.36
C ALA A 83 -31.43 37.25 -2.43
N ARG A 84 -32.19 36.28 -2.99
CA ARG A 84 -31.84 34.84 -3.06
C ARG A 84 -31.78 34.36 -4.52
N ARG A 85 -31.14 33.19 -4.70
CA ARG A 85 -30.93 32.37 -5.93
C ARG A 85 -29.56 32.63 -6.60
N GLY A 86 -28.84 31.60 -7.07
CA GLY A 86 -29.13 30.16 -6.96
C GLY A 86 -27.91 29.32 -7.28
N THR A 87 -27.74 28.22 -6.54
CA THR A 87 -26.62 27.29 -6.70
C THR A 87 -26.93 26.29 -7.81
N VAL A 88 -26.13 26.25 -8.87
CA VAL A 88 -26.08 25.13 -9.81
C VAL A 88 -24.85 24.30 -9.46
N VAL A 89 -25.07 23.15 -8.84
CA VAL A 89 -24.05 22.10 -8.68
C VAL A 89 -24.45 20.96 -9.61
N ALA A 90 -23.61 20.69 -10.61
CA ALA A 90 -23.72 19.49 -11.42
C ALA A 90 -23.35 18.27 -10.55
N LYS A 91 -24.06 17.16 -10.74
CA LYS A 91 -23.78 15.91 -10.03
C LYS A 91 -22.43 15.33 -10.47
N ALA A 92 -21.64 14.90 -9.49
CA ALA A 92 -20.75 13.75 -9.65
C ALA A 92 -21.49 12.53 -9.08
N ASP A 93 -21.41 11.39 -9.76
CA ASP A 93 -22.06 10.16 -9.31
C ASP A 93 -21.13 9.38 -8.37
N ASP A 94 -21.31 9.57 -7.06
CA ASP A 94 -20.64 8.77 -6.03
C ASP A 94 -21.25 7.36 -5.96
N PHE A 95 -20.40 6.34 -6.07
CA PHE A 95 -20.77 4.92 -5.91
C PHE A 95 -20.37 4.43 -4.51
N ASP A 96 -21.16 4.77 -3.50
CA ASP A 96 -21.01 4.19 -2.15
C ASP A 96 -21.65 2.79 -2.07
N PHE A 97 -20.86 1.79 -1.68
CA PHE A 97 -21.34 0.45 -1.34
C PHE A 97 -21.41 0.29 0.18
N GLU A 98 -22.55 0.65 0.76
CA GLU A 98 -22.79 0.60 2.21
C GLU A 98 -23.07 -0.85 2.67
N PHE A 99 -22.17 -1.44 3.48
CA PHE A 99 -22.42 -2.71 4.15
C PHE A 99 -23.41 -2.49 5.31
N LYS A 100 -24.62 -3.03 5.19
CA LYS A 100 -25.56 -3.14 6.31
C LYS A 100 -25.41 -4.49 7.00
N GLU A 101 -24.98 -4.45 8.24
CA GLU A 101 -24.97 -5.59 9.15
C GLU A 101 -26.31 -5.66 9.88
N GLU A 102 -27.24 -6.50 9.41
CA GLU A 102 -28.49 -6.77 10.10
C GLU A 102 -28.27 -7.84 11.18
N VAL A 103 -28.18 -7.40 12.45
CA VAL A 103 -28.15 -8.29 13.61
C VAL A 103 -29.56 -8.86 13.86
N ALA A 104 -29.88 -9.96 13.18
CA ALA A 104 -31.13 -10.68 13.36
C ALA A 104 -31.13 -11.47 14.69
N THR A 105 -31.65 -10.86 15.75
CA THR A 105 -31.80 -11.52 17.06
C THR A 105 -33.03 -12.43 17.08
N THR A 106 -32.83 -13.73 16.81
CA THR A 106 -33.87 -14.75 16.94
C THR A 106 -34.04 -15.17 18.41
N VAL A 107 -35.08 -14.63 19.07
CA VAL A 107 -35.47 -15.07 20.42
C VAL A 107 -36.21 -16.41 20.32
N THR A 108 -35.58 -17.50 20.77
CA THR A 108 -36.24 -18.81 20.93
C THR A 108 -36.81 -18.95 22.34
N THR A 109 -38.13 -19.09 22.45
CA THR A 109 -38.83 -19.15 23.74
C THR A 109 -38.71 -20.52 24.39
N VAL A 110 -37.99 -20.63 25.50
CA VAL A 110 -38.01 -21.81 26.39
C VAL A 110 -38.73 -21.46 27.69
N LYS A 111 -39.67 -22.30 28.13
CA LYS A 111 -40.43 -22.13 29.38
C LYS A 111 -39.78 -22.89 30.54
N ASN A 112 -40.15 -22.46 31.77
CA ASN A 112 -39.86 -23.04 33.09
C ASN A 112 -38.52 -22.63 33.73
N ALA A 113 -38.39 -22.46 35.06
CA ALA A 113 -39.38 -22.16 36.11
C ALA A 113 -38.67 -21.75 37.43
N LYS A 114 -39.36 -20.97 38.28
CA LYS A 114 -39.10 -20.66 39.72
C LYS A 114 -37.98 -19.65 40.08
N GLN A 115 -38.26 -18.95 41.19
CA GLN A 115 -37.43 -18.00 41.98
C GLN A 115 -37.03 -16.67 41.28
N SER A 116 -37.70 -15.53 41.54
CA SER A 116 -37.63 -14.64 42.74
C SER A 116 -36.24 -14.01 42.94
N VAL A 117 -36.06 -12.67 43.02
CA VAL A 117 -36.62 -11.77 44.05
C VAL A 117 -36.59 -10.27 43.61
N HIS A 118 -37.56 -9.50 44.12
CA HIS A 118 -37.72 -8.02 44.21
C HIS A 118 -37.57 -7.08 43.00
N VAL A 119 -38.63 -6.29 42.79
CA VAL A 119 -38.67 -5.07 41.98
C VAL A 119 -39.11 -3.93 42.89
N GLU A 120 -38.34 -2.85 42.98
CA GLU A 120 -38.77 -1.63 43.66
C GLU A 120 -39.43 -0.67 42.65
N LYS A 121 -40.64 -0.17 42.96
CA LYS A 121 -41.45 0.67 42.07
C LYS A 121 -41.54 2.10 42.60
N ILE A 122 -41.19 3.09 41.78
CA ILE A 122 -41.70 4.47 41.89
C ILE A 122 -41.98 4.96 40.45
N SER A 123 -43.20 4.79 39.94
CA SER A 123 -44.33 5.75 40.03
C SER A 123 -44.20 6.94 39.06
N VAL A 124 -44.93 6.88 37.95
CA VAL A 124 -45.18 7.99 37.01
C VAL A 124 -46.65 8.38 37.10
N LYS A 125 -46.97 9.68 37.23
CA LYS A 125 -48.34 10.20 37.18
C LYS A 125 -48.54 11.30 36.13
N THR A 126 -49.12 10.87 35.01
CA THR A 126 -50.30 11.47 34.32
C THR A 126 -50.33 12.95 33.90
N SER A 127 -50.34 13.12 32.55
CA SER A 127 -51.30 13.94 31.77
C SER A 127 -51.16 15.49 31.78
N LYS A 128 -51.57 16.26 30.76
CA LYS A 128 -52.42 16.01 29.56
C LYS A 128 -51.84 16.58 28.25
N THR A 129 -52.33 16.04 27.14
CA THR A 129 -52.10 16.40 25.73
C THR A 129 -52.60 17.80 25.32
N VAL A 130 -51.82 18.54 24.52
CA VAL A 130 -52.29 19.26 23.31
C VAL A 130 -51.19 19.21 22.24
N VAL A 131 -51.56 18.94 20.99
CA VAL A 131 -50.63 18.79 19.84
C VAL A 131 -50.35 20.12 19.16
N LYS A 132 -49.07 20.44 18.88
CA LYS A 132 -48.70 21.19 17.67
C LYS A 132 -47.26 20.89 17.23
N VAL A 133 -47.12 20.28 16.05
CA VAL A 133 -45.83 19.90 15.47
C VAL A 133 -45.23 21.08 14.69
N VAL A 134 -44.07 21.57 15.12
CA VAL A 134 -43.12 22.32 14.28
C VAL A 134 -41.71 21.90 14.68
N GLY A 135 -40.99 21.27 13.76
CA GLY A 135 -39.70 20.63 14.06
C GLY A 135 -38.60 21.63 14.43
N LYS A 136 -37.81 21.26 15.45
CA LYS A 136 -36.55 21.92 15.81
C LYS A 136 -35.42 20.92 15.58
N LYS A 137 -34.27 21.39 15.07
CA LYS A 137 -33.12 20.55 14.80
C LYS A 137 -32.51 20.06 16.11
N ASP A 138 -32.55 18.76 16.37
CA ASP A 138 -31.70 18.16 17.38
C ASP A 138 -30.28 18.00 16.83
N SER A 139 -29.34 18.68 17.49
CA SER A 139 -27.92 18.42 17.34
C SER A 139 -27.61 17.06 17.97
N GLN A 140 -27.23 16.08 17.16
CA GLN A 140 -26.61 14.86 17.68
C GLN A 140 -25.31 15.25 18.40
N GLU A 141 -25.29 15.14 19.73
CA GLU A 141 -24.03 15.19 20.47
C GLU A 141 -23.19 13.97 20.08
N THR A 142 -22.02 14.23 19.50
CA THR A 142 -20.97 13.21 19.37
C THR A 142 -20.60 12.70 20.77
N PRO A 143 -20.47 11.38 21.00
CA PRO A 143 -20.13 10.84 22.31
C PRO A 143 -18.77 11.37 22.77
N LYS A 144 -18.76 12.14 23.87
CA LYS A 144 -17.54 12.67 24.48
C LYS A 144 -16.70 11.51 25.03
N ARG A 145 -15.56 11.22 24.37
CA ARG A 145 -14.60 10.17 24.77
C ARG A 145 -14.25 10.35 26.25
N LYS A 146 -14.51 9.32 27.06
CA LYS A 146 -14.36 9.35 28.53
C LYS A 146 -12.90 9.71 28.88
N ARG A 147 -12.69 10.62 29.84
CA ARG A 147 -11.35 11.11 30.19
C ARG A 147 -10.61 10.03 30.98
N LYS A 148 -9.51 9.50 30.42
CA LYS A 148 -8.77 8.37 30.99
C LYS A 148 -8.34 8.59 32.44
N THR A 149 -8.41 7.52 33.25
CA THR A 149 -8.01 7.49 34.66
C THR A 149 -6.49 7.66 34.82
N LYS A 150 -6.00 7.74 36.07
CA LYS A 150 -4.56 7.80 36.34
C LYS A 150 -3.89 6.45 36.02
N GLU A 151 -4.53 5.35 36.44
CA GLU A 151 -4.05 3.98 36.22
C GLU A 151 -4.02 3.62 34.73
N GLU A 152 -5.05 3.97 33.95
CA GLU A 152 -5.05 3.80 32.49
C GLU A 152 -3.86 4.52 31.84
N LYS A 153 -3.51 5.72 32.32
CA LYS A 153 -2.35 6.50 31.81
C LYS A 153 -1.00 5.99 32.31
N GLU A 154 -0.96 5.16 33.34
CA GLU A 154 0.27 4.51 33.82
C GLU A 154 0.45 3.15 33.13
N ALA A 155 -0.62 2.40 32.90
CA ALA A 155 -0.64 1.23 32.02
C ALA A 155 -0.27 1.58 30.56
N GLU A 156 -0.64 2.77 30.06
CA GLU A 156 -0.20 3.26 28.74
C GLU A 156 1.30 3.63 28.67
N LYS A 157 2.01 3.71 29.80
CA LYS A 157 3.47 3.97 29.82
C LYS A 157 4.30 2.69 29.91
N MET A 158 3.72 1.58 30.35
CA MET A 158 4.42 0.31 30.43
C MET A 158 4.53 -0.32 29.04
N PRO A 159 5.70 -0.90 28.66
CA PRO A 159 5.80 -1.69 27.45
C PRO A 159 4.89 -2.92 27.55
N LEU A 160 4.19 -3.21 26.47
CA LEU A 160 3.42 -4.45 26.27
C LEU A 160 4.33 -5.60 25.81
N ALA A 161 5.48 -5.27 25.21
CA ALA A 161 6.52 -6.20 24.80
C ALA A 161 7.89 -5.50 24.81
N ASP A 162 8.93 -6.23 25.20
CA ASP A 162 10.32 -5.75 25.11
C ASP A 162 10.83 -5.76 23.67
N ARG A 163 11.78 -4.88 23.34
CA ARG A 163 12.39 -4.80 22.02
C ARG A 163 13.57 -5.76 21.87
N VAL A 164 13.59 -6.57 20.82
CA VAL A 164 14.75 -7.43 20.50
C VAL A 164 15.73 -6.66 19.60
N LEU A 165 16.58 -5.84 20.20
CA LEU A 165 17.52 -4.98 19.45
C LEU A 165 18.56 -5.77 18.64
N SER A 166 18.86 -7.00 19.07
CA SER A 166 19.75 -7.94 18.38
C SER A 166 19.15 -8.57 17.12
N CYS A 167 17.84 -8.41 16.88
CA CYS A 167 17.21 -8.90 15.66
C CYS A 167 17.68 -8.05 14.45
N PRO A 168 18.15 -8.68 13.35
CA PRO A 168 18.56 -7.95 12.16
C PRO A 168 17.36 -7.29 11.45
N PHE A 169 16.18 -7.89 11.55
CA PHE A 169 14.91 -7.37 11.04
C PHE A 169 14.38 -6.23 11.93
N LYS A 170 13.92 -5.14 11.30
CA LYS A 170 13.35 -3.98 12.02
C LYS A 170 11.83 -4.00 11.91
N VAL A 171 11.22 -4.91 12.66
CA VAL A 171 9.77 -5.12 12.68
C VAL A 171 9.08 -4.07 13.56
N GLY A 172 7.88 -3.62 13.18
CA GLY A 172 6.99 -2.85 14.03
C GLY A 172 5.62 -2.66 13.36
N ALA A 173 4.96 -1.53 13.59
CA ALA A 173 3.59 -1.27 13.10
C ALA A 173 3.36 0.20 12.70
N HIS A 174 2.27 0.46 11.97
CA HIS A 174 1.80 1.81 11.68
C HIS A 174 1.10 2.44 12.90
N VAL A 175 1.87 3.10 13.75
CA VAL A 175 1.39 3.63 15.04
C VAL A 175 0.72 5.00 14.93
N SER A 176 -0.16 5.29 15.88
CA SER A 176 -0.85 6.58 15.94
C SER A 176 0.06 7.73 16.39
N SER A 177 0.02 8.84 15.65
CA SER A 177 0.61 10.15 15.99
C SER A 177 -0.39 11.10 16.69
N ALA A 178 -1.53 10.58 17.18
CA ALA A 178 -2.59 11.40 17.76
C ALA A 178 -2.13 12.18 19.01
N GLY A 179 -2.55 13.44 19.09
CA GLY A 179 -2.18 14.36 20.18
C GLY A 179 -0.78 14.98 20.08
N GLY A 180 0.06 14.52 19.14
CA GLY A 180 1.42 15.02 18.93
C GLY A 180 2.28 13.97 18.24
N VAL A 181 3.09 14.37 17.25
CA VAL A 181 3.92 13.44 16.46
C VAL A 181 4.91 12.65 17.32
N GLU A 182 5.39 13.26 18.41
CA GLU A 182 6.23 12.63 19.43
C GLU A 182 5.57 11.46 20.17
N ASN A 183 4.24 11.30 20.09
CA ASN A 183 3.56 10.13 20.64
C ASN A 183 3.73 8.88 19.77
N ALA A 184 4.02 9.02 18.47
CA ALA A 184 4.32 7.88 17.61
C ALA A 184 5.52 7.08 18.15
N VAL A 185 6.60 7.76 18.53
CA VAL A 185 7.79 7.11 19.12
C VAL A 185 7.43 6.31 20.38
N LYS A 186 6.63 6.91 21.29
CA LYS A 186 6.17 6.25 22.53
C LYS A 186 5.32 5.02 22.24
N ASN A 187 4.39 5.15 21.29
CA ASN A 187 3.49 4.08 20.88
C ASN A 187 4.26 2.92 20.23
N ALA A 188 5.26 3.21 19.40
CA ALA A 188 6.16 2.21 18.83
C ALA A 188 6.99 1.49 19.90
N THR A 189 7.64 2.24 20.81
CA THR A 189 8.39 1.62 21.91
C THR A 189 7.51 0.77 22.84
N ARG A 190 6.24 1.14 23.01
CA ARG A 190 5.28 0.42 23.85
C ARG A 190 4.95 -0.97 23.31
N ILE A 191 4.92 -1.17 22.00
CA ILE A 191 4.57 -2.47 21.39
C ILE A 191 5.80 -3.34 21.06
N GLY A 192 7.01 -2.94 21.49
CA GLY A 192 8.24 -3.68 21.21
C GLY A 192 8.81 -3.46 19.81
N SER A 193 8.34 -2.44 19.07
CA SER A 193 8.81 -2.15 17.70
C SER A 193 10.29 -1.78 17.61
N ASN A 194 10.93 -2.22 16.52
CA ASN A 194 12.26 -1.80 16.07
C ASN A 194 12.23 -0.87 14.83
N ALA A 195 11.10 -0.78 14.13
CA ALA A 195 10.78 0.29 13.19
C ALA A 195 9.32 0.73 13.35
N PHE A 196 8.87 1.81 12.72
CA PHE A 196 7.44 2.12 12.67
C PHE A 196 7.05 3.02 11.50
N ALA A 197 5.79 2.93 11.09
CA ALA A 197 5.14 3.92 10.24
C ALA A 197 4.26 4.87 11.06
N LEU A 198 3.93 6.02 10.47
CA LEU A 198 3.01 7.01 11.01
C LEU A 198 2.46 7.91 9.91
N PHE A 199 1.26 8.44 10.09
CA PHE A 199 0.82 9.62 9.34
C PHE A 199 1.44 10.89 9.94
N LEU A 200 2.10 11.70 9.09
CA LEU A 200 2.69 12.98 9.46
C LEU A 200 1.62 14.07 9.73
N LYS A 201 0.44 13.91 9.13
CA LYS A 201 -0.72 14.80 9.31
C LYS A 201 -2.02 14.00 9.19
N SER A 202 -3.18 14.66 9.24
CA SER A 202 -4.44 13.94 9.02
C SER A 202 -4.56 13.51 7.56
N GLN A 203 -4.57 12.20 7.33
CA GLN A 203 -4.78 11.59 6.02
C GLN A 203 -6.14 11.93 5.37
N ARG A 204 -7.07 12.51 6.14
CA ARG A 204 -8.44 12.88 5.72
C ARG A 204 -8.58 14.35 5.31
N LYS A 205 -7.50 15.13 5.31
CA LYS A 205 -7.52 16.58 5.04
C LYS A 205 -6.32 17.00 4.20
N TRP A 206 -6.54 17.93 3.28
CA TRP A 206 -5.48 18.54 2.47
C TRP A 206 -4.55 19.43 3.29
N GLU A 207 -5.12 20.24 4.18
CA GLU A 207 -4.39 21.17 5.03
C GLU A 207 -4.30 20.65 6.47
N SER A 208 -3.14 20.89 7.09
CA SER A 208 -2.92 20.63 8.51
C SER A 208 -1.96 21.67 9.08
N PRO A 209 -2.15 22.11 10.34
CA PRO A 209 -1.30 23.14 10.93
C PRO A 209 0.19 22.71 10.92
N PRO A 210 1.12 23.66 10.87
CA PRO A 210 2.53 23.38 11.12
C PRO A 210 2.72 22.70 12.47
N TYR A 211 3.74 21.85 12.59
CA TYR A 211 4.13 21.32 13.89
C TYR A 211 4.59 22.46 14.81
N LYS A 212 4.23 22.38 16.10
CA LYS A 212 4.83 23.28 17.10
C LYS A 212 6.31 22.88 17.27
N PRO A 213 7.25 23.83 17.42
CA PRO A 213 8.67 23.51 17.59
C PRO A 213 8.95 22.52 18.73
N ALA A 214 8.22 22.63 19.84
CA ALA A 214 8.34 21.71 20.98
C ALA A 214 8.02 20.23 20.63
N ASN A 215 7.07 19.98 19.73
CA ASN A 215 6.74 18.63 19.28
C ASN A 215 7.89 18.04 18.43
N ILE A 216 8.51 18.84 17.55
CA ILE A 216 9.69 18.43 16.76
C ILE A 216 10.87 18.10 17.68
N THR A 217 11.19 18.98 18.64
CA THR A 217 12.28 18.75 19.60
C THR A 217 12.02 17.51 20.45
N THR A 218 10.78 17.29 20.91
CA THR A 218 10.42 16.12 21.71
C THR A 218 10.48 14.83 20.89
N PHE A 219 10.03 14.85 19.63
CA PHE A 219 10.16 13.73 18.71
C PHE A 219 11.63 13.34 18.54
N LYS A 220 12.49 14.28 18.12
CA LYS A 220 13.92 14.02 17.90
C LYS A 220 14.63 13.52 19.17
N LYS A 221 14.27 14.06 20.34
CA LYS A 221 14.76 13.57 21.63
C LYS A 221 14.37 12.10 21.86
N LEU A 222 13.08 11.78 21.81
CA LEU A 222 12.58 10.41 22.07
C LEU A 222 13.11 9.40 21.05
N THR A 223 13.22 9.80 19.77
CA THR A 223 13.84 9.00 18.70
C THR A 223 15.26 8.58 19.06
N LYS A 224 16.08 9.53 19.52
CA LYS A 224 17.46 9.27 19.95
C LYS A 224 17.53 8.45 21.23
N GLU A 225 16.68 8.74 22.22
CA GLU A 225 16.62 7.98 23.48
C GLU A 225 16.18 6.52 23.28
N ALA A 226 15.31 6.28 22.29
CA ALA A 226 14.92 4.93 21.88
C ALA A 226 15.92 4.27 20.90
N GLY A 227 16.96 4.97 20.43
CA GLY A 227 17.94 4.39 19.52
C GLY A 227 17.39 3.95 18.15
N TYR A 228 16.37 4.65 17.63
CA TYR A 228 15.98 4.50 16.22
C TYR A 228 16.86 5.39 15.33
N ASP A 229 17.25 4.89 14.16
CA ASP A 229 17.71 5.75 13.06
C ASP A 229 16.48 6.30 12.31
N PRO A 230 16.15 7.61 12.39
CA PRO A 230 14.98 8.16 11.70
C PRO A 230 15.09 8.08 10.17
N ARG A 231 16.29 7.89 9.62
CA ARG A 231 16.51 7.77 8.16
C ARG A 231 16.39 6.35 7.63
N ARG A 232 16.29 5.35 8.51
CA ARG A 232 16.20 3.92 8.15
C ARG A 232 15.02 3.20 8.79
N HIS A 233 14.70 3.50 10.05
CA HIS A 233 13.71 2.76 10.86
C HIS A 233 12.35 3.44 10.96
N MET A 234 12.12 4.53 10.23
CA MET A 234 10.84 5.25 10.21
C MET A 234 10.32 5.39 8.79
N LEU A 235 9.08 4.95 8.58
CA LEU A 235 8.43 4.90 7.27
C LEU A 235 7.08 5.63 7.31
N PRO A 236 7.05 6.98 7.31
CA PRO A 236 5.80 7.71 7.30
C PRO A 236 5.02 7.46 6.02
N HIS A 237 3.71 7.36 6.15
CA HIS A 237 2.81 7.06 5.06
C HIS A 237 2.11 8.31 4.51
N GLY A 238 1.98 8.40 3.19
CA GLY A 238 1.22 9.44 2.50
C GLY A 238 -0.29 9.29 2.67
N SER A 239 -1.03 10.39 2.47
CA SER A 239 -2.49 10.36 2.44
C SER A 239 -3.01 9.67 1.17
N TYR A 240 -3.99 8.78 1.32
CA TYR A 240 -4.74 8.16 0.21
C TYR A 240 -5.49 9.17 -0.69
N LEU A 241 -5.57 10.45 -0.31
CA LEU A 241 -6.11 11.51 -1.15
C LEU A 241 -5.12 11.92 -2.26
N VAL A 242 -3.82 11.70 -2.07
CA VAL A 242 -2.77 12.07 -3.02
C VAL A 242 -2.75 11.08 -4.19
N ASN A 243 -2.98 11.58 -5.40
CA ASN A 243 -2.74 10.85 -6.64
C ASN A 243 -1.85 11.70 -7.55
N LEU A 244 -0.56 11.36 -7.65
CA LEU A 244 0.41 12.09 -8.47
C LEU A 244 0.26 11.84 -9.98
N ALA A 245 -0.50 10.83 -10.39
CA ALA A 245 -0.86 10.58 -11.80
C ALA A 245 -1.99 11.48 -12.32
N GLN A 246 -2.55 12.39 -11.50
CA GLN A 246 -3.63 13.29 -11.89
C GLN A 246 -3.32 14.13 -13.14
N LYS A 247 -4.24 14.09 -14.11
CA LYS A 247 -4.20 14.89 -15.34
C LYS A 247 -4.91 16.24 -15.19
N ASP A 248 -5.93 16.31 -14.33
CA ASP A 248 -6.60 17.58 -14.02
C ASP A 248 -5.64 18.50 -13.27
N LYS A 249 -5.41 19.71 -13.79
CA LYS A 249 -4.34 20.59 -13.31
C LYS A 249 -4.54 21.05 -11.87
N GLU A 250 -5.77 21.30 -11.45
CA GLU A 250 -6.06 21.76 -10.09
C GLU A 250 -5.97 20.60 -9.09
N LYS A 251 -6.49 19.41 -9.44
CA LYS A 251 -6.31 18.20 -8.62
C LYS A 251 -4.85 17.77 -8.54
N ALA A 252 -4.09 17.85 -9.62
CA ALA A 252 -2.65 17.56 -9.64
C ALA A 252 -1.86 18.54 -8.75
N LYS A 253 -2.18 19.85 -8.83
CA LYS A 253 -1.59 20.88 -7.97
C LYS A 253 -1.92 20.64 -6.50
N LEU A 254 -3.16 20.25 -6.18
CA LEU A 254 -3.60 19.94 -4.82
C LEU A 254 -2.90 18.68 -4.26
N ALA A 255 -2.84 17.60 -5.05
CA ALA A 255 -2.11 16.38 -4.72
C ALA A 255 -0.61 16.64 -4.48
N TYR A 256 0.04 17.38 -5.39
CA TYR A 256 1.45 17.77 -5.25
C TYR A 256 1.69 18.64 -4.01
N SER A 257 0.79 19.59 -3.73
CA SER A 257 0.91 20.47 -2.55
C SER A 257 0.77 19.68 -1.25
N GLY A 258 -0.13 18.68 -1.21
CA GLY A 258 -0.23 17.74 -0.09
C GLY A 258 1.05 16.91 0.08
N PHE A 259 1.55 16.33 -1.01
CA PHE A 259 2.76 15.49 -1.01
C PHE A 259 4.02 16.24 -0.57
N ILE A 260 4.27 17.45 -1.09
CA ILE A 260 5.48 18.22 -0.76
C ILE A 260 5.46 18.75 0.69
N ASP A 261 4.29 19.02 1.26
CA ASP A 261 4.14 19.34 2.69
C ASP A 261 4.48 18.13 3.57
N ASP A 262 4.12 16.90 3.17
CA ASP A 262 4.52 15.69 3.90
C ASP A 262 6.03 15.44 3.86
N LEU A 263 6.68 15.59 2.70
CA LEU A 263 8.14 15.47 2.62
C LEU A 263 8.86 16.53 3.48
N LYS A 264 8.39 17.79 3.45
CA LYS A 264 8.95 18.86 4.31
C LYS A 264 8.71 18.59 5.81
N ARG A 265 7.62 17.93 6.17
CA ARG A 265 7.39 17.43 7.55
C ARG A 265 8.37 16.32 7.91
N ALA A 266 8.62 15.36 7.02
CA ALA A 266 9.63 14.31 7.23
C ALA A 266 11.02 14.92 7.48
N GLU A 267 11.46 15.88 6.65
CA GLU A 267 12.74 16.59 6.84
C GLU A 267 12.80 17.35 8.17
N SER A 268 11.71 18.01 8.58
CA SER A 268 11.65 18.71 9.86
C SER A 268 11.88 17.77 11.06
N LEU A 269 11.51 16.50 10.92
CA LEU A 269 11.67 15.42 11.90
C LEU A 269 12.96 14.61 11.73
N ASP A 270 13.78 14.91 10.70
CA ASP A 270 14.96 14.16 10.26
C ASP A 270 14.66 12.73 9.73
N ILE A 271 13.43 12.51 9.27
CA ILE A 271 13.00 11.23 8.71
C ILE A 271 13.42 11.12 7.25
N GLY A 272 14.08 10.03 6.89
CA GLY A 272 14.74 9.85 5.59
C GLY A 272 13.92 9.10 4.53
N LEU A 273 12.85 8.40 4.92
CA LEU A 273 11.96 7.67 4.02
C LEU A 273 10.57 8.33 4.00
N PHE A 274 9.82 8.14 2.92
CA PHE A 274 8.40 8.49 2.84
C PHE A 274 7.68 7.54 1.88
N ASN A 275 6.78 6.72 2.41
CA ASN A 275 6.01 5.74 1.65
C ASN A 275 4.71 6.32 1.10
N PHE A 276 4.36 5.96 -0.14
CA PHE A 276 3.09 6.33 -0.73
C PHE A 276 2.69 5.38 -1.87
N HIS A 277 1.37 5.23 -2.05
CA HIS A 277 0.82 4.54 -3.21
C HIS A 277 1.10 5.37 -4.47
N PRO A 278 1.62 4.79 -5.58
CA PRO A 278 1.94 5.54 -6.80
C PRO A 278 0.76 6.34 -7.37
N GLY A 279 -0.45 5.78 -7.27
CA GLY A 279 -1.70 6.45 -7.57
C GLY A 279 -2.60 5.64 -8.51
N SER A 280 -3.33 6.35 -9.37
CA SER A 280 -4.26 5.74 -10.32
C SER A 280 -4.28 6.51 -11.64
N THR A 281 -4.33 5.79 -12.77
CA THR A 281 -4.43 6.39 -14.11
C THR A 281 -5.77 7.11 -14.33
N LEU A 282 -6.81 6.75 -13.55
CA LEU A 282 -8.20 7.21 -13.73
C LEU A 282 -8.76 6.98 -15.15
N GLY A 283 -8.22 6.01 -15.88
CA GLY A 283 -8.62 5.66 -17.26
C GLY A 283 -7.80 6.36 -18.35
N GLU A 284 -6.82 7.18 -17.98
CA GLU A 284 -5.85 7.77 -18.91
C GLU A 284 -4.78 6.75 -19.35
N PRO A 285 -4.06 7.00 -20.46
CA PRO A 285 -2.94 6.16 -20.89
C PRO A 285 -1.92 5.94 -19.77
N ARG A 286 -1.54 4.68 -19.55
CA ARG A 286 -0.71 4.27 -18.40
C ARG A 286 0.66 4.94 -18.42
N GLU A 287 1.36 4.91 -19.55
CA GLU A 287 2.68 5.55 -19.73
C GLU A 287 2.67 7.03 -19.36
N GLU A 288 1.67 7.79 -19.81
CA GLU A 288 1.55 9.21 -19.43
C GLU A 288 1.30 9.40 -17.93
N ALA A 289 0.57 8.47 -17.29
CA ALA A 289 0.32 8.50 -15.86
C ALA A 289 1.62 8.22 -15.06
N LEU A 290 2.44 7.27 -15.50
CA LEU A 290 3.76 7.00 -14.92
C LEU A 290 4.69 8.22 -15.09
N GLN A 291 4.69 8.85 -16.27
CA GLN A 291 5.45 10.08 -16.52
C GLN A 291 5.03 11.23 -15.58
N ARG A 292 3.72 11.43 -15.35
CA ARG A 292 3.22 12.45 -14.40
C ARG A 292 3.69 12.19 -12.96
N ILE A 293 3.71 10.93 -12.52
CA ILE A 293 4.28 10.55 -11.20
C ILE A 293 5.77 10.87 -11.17
N ALA A 294 6.54 10.42 -12.17
CA ALA A 294 7.98 10.65 -12.23
C ALA A 294 8.36 12.14 -12.27
N ASP A 295 7.59 12.97 -13.00
CA ASP A 295 7.80 14.42 -13.03
C ASP A 295 7.49 15.10 -11.69
N ALA A 296 6.42 14.68 -11.01
CA ALA A 296 6.10 15.14 -9.66
C ALA A 296 7.20 14.76 -8.66
N LEU A 297 7.71 13.52 -8.71
CA LEU A 297 8.81 13.05 -7.87
C LEU A 297 10.11 13.80 -8.18
N ASN A 298 10.48 13.95 -9.45
CA ASN A 298 11.65 14.73 -9.88
C ASN A 298 11.59 16.21 -9.45
N LYS A 299 10.38 16.77 -9.33
CA LYS A 299 10.17 18.13 -8.83
C LYS A 299 10.31 18.19 -7.30
N ALA A 300 9.68 17.25 -6.58
CA ALA A 300 9.79 17.12 -5.13
C ALA A 300 11.26 16.87 -4.69
N HIS A 301 11.92 15.95 -5.41
CA HIS A 301 13.33 15.93 -5.83
C HIS A 301 14.11 17.20 -5.44
N LYS A 302 13.82 18.30 -6.16
CA LYS A 302 14.56 19.57 -6.08
C LYS A 302 14.06 20.51 -4.98
N GLU A 303 12.84 20.31 -4.50
CA GLU A 303 12.22 21.14 -3.45
C GLU A 303 12.49 20.62 -2.01
N THR A 304 13.21 19.51 -1.89
CA THR A 304 13.64 18.85 -0.64
C THR A 304 15.08 18.36 -0.78
N SER A 305 15.72 18.02 0.32
CA SER A 305 17.16 17.74 0.39
C SER A 305 17.50 16.24 0.38
N PHE A 306 16.86 15.44 1.25
CA PHE A 306 17.34 14.06 1.51
C PHE A 306 16.27 12.96 1.58
N VAL A 307 14.98 13.29 1.61
CA VAL A 307 13.94 12.25 1.74
C VAL A 307 13.89 11.37 0.49
N LYS A 308 14.03 10.06 0.67
CA LYS A 308 13.76 9.03 -0.33
C LYS A 308 12.26 8.80 -0.42
N THR A 309 11.70 8.98 -1.61
CA THR A 309 10.30 8.67 -1.91
C THR A 309 10.16 7.19 -2.24
N VAL A 310 9.41 6.46 -1.43
CA VAL A 310 9.25 5.00 -1.51
C VAL A 310 7.90 4.69 -2.16
N LEU A 311 7.94 4.06 -3.33
CA LEU A 311 6.77 3.63 -4.09
C LEU A 311 6.28 2.29 -3.56
N GLU A 312 4.99 2.16 -3.24
CA GLU A 312 4.45 0.90 -2.76
C GLU A 312 3.88 0.02 -3.89
N THR A 313 4.03 -1.30 -3.75
CA THR A 313 3.28 -2.31 -4.51
C THR A 313 1.79 -2.27 -4.16
N MET A 314 0.88 -2.42 -5.12
CA MET A 314 -0.56 -2.23 -4.91
C MET A 314 -1.41 -3.46 -5.32
N ALA A 315 -2.55 -3.70 -4.66
CA ALA A 315 -3.43 -4.84 -4.96
C ALA A 315 -4.03 -4.88 -6.40
N GLY A 316 -4.00 -3.78 -7.16
CA GLY A 316 -4.35 -3.79 -8.59
C GLY A 316 -5.82 -3.63 -8.96
N GLN A 317 -6.67 -3.11 -8.07
CA GLN A 317 -8.07 -2.86 -8.42
C GLN A 317 -8.23 -1.77 -9.50
N GLY A 318 -8.72 -2.15 -10.68
CA GLY A 318 -9.14 -1.21 -11.74
C GLY A 318 -7.97 -0.40 -12.34
N ASN A 319 -7.95 0.91 -12.09
CA ASN A 319 -6.99 1.85 -12.69
C ASN A 319 -5.76 2.12 -11.78
N VAL A 320 -5.51 1.31 -10.76
CA VAL A 320 -4.38 1.50 -9.83
C VAL A 320 -3.03 1.25 -10.53
N ILE A 321 -2.00 1.97 -10.09
CA ILE A 321 -0.62 1.89 -10.56
C ILE A 321 0.23 1.27 -9.45
N GLY A 322 1.16 0.39 -9.80
CA GLY A 322 2.05 -0.32 -8.85
C GLY A 322 1.62 -1.76 -8.55
N CYS A 323 0.62 -2.29 -9.25
CA CYS A 323 0.24 -3.71 -9.14
C CYS A 323 1.08 -4.66 -9.97
N LYS A 324 1.97 -4.11 -10.78
CA LYS A 324 3.00 -4.81 -11.52
C LYS A 324 4.35 -4.19 -11.18
N PHE A 325 5.40 -5.00 -11.04
CA PHE A 325 6.74 -4.49 -10.81
C PHE A 325 7.22 -3.57 -11.94
N GLU A 326 6.75 -3.78 -13.18
CA GLU A 326 7.05 -2.92 -14.33
C GLU A 326 6.53 -1.49 -14.17
N ASP A 327 5.36 -1.26 -13.54
CA ASP A 327 4.88 0.09 -13.24
C ASP A 327 5.91 0.86 -12.41
N LEU A 328 6.49 0.19 -11.41
CA LEU A 328 7.45 0.78 -10.49
C LEU A 328 8.81 0.96 -11.15
N ARG A 329 9.28 -0.04 -11.92
CA ARG A 329 10.47 0.06 -12.77
C ARG A 329 10.39 1.26 -13.70
N ASP A 330 9.27 1.45 -14.38
CA ASP A 330 9.12 2.48 -15.41
C ASP A 330 9.03 3.88 -14.79
N ILE A 331 8.39 4.04 -13.62
CA ILE A 331 8.52 5.28 -12.83
C ILE A 331 9.97 5.50 -12.42
N ILE A 332 10.65 4.49 -11.85
CA ILE A 332 12.05 4.56 -11.40
C ILE A 332 12.99 4.88 -12.56
N ALA A 333 12.73 4.38 -13.78
CA ALA A 333 13.52 4.66 -14.97
C ALA A 333 13.59 6.17 -15.25
N LEU A 334 12.47 6.87 -15.09
CA LEU A 334 12.27 8.30 -15.36
C LEU A 334 12.72 9.24 -14.22
N ILE A 335 13.06 8.71 -13.04
CA ILE A 335 13.63 9.51 -11.93
C ILE A 335 15.06 9.96 -12.26
N LYS A 336 15.42 11.17 -11.88
CA LYS A 336 16.76 11.77 -12.12
C LYS A 336 17.74 11.43 -11.00
N ASP A 337 17.29 11.55 -9.75
CA ASP A 337 18.07 11.13 -8.58
C ASP A 337 17.64 9.72 -8.14
N LYS A 338 18.34 8.70 -8.65
CA LYS A 338 18.08 7.30 -8.30
C LYS A 338 18.40 6.97 -6.83
N SER A 339 19.17 7.79 -6.12
CA SER A 339 19.43 7.58 -4.69
C SER A 339 18.22 7.92 -3.81
N ARG A 340 17.30 8.74 -4.33
CA ARG A 340 16.12 9.27 -3.63
C ARG A 340 14.78 8.65 -4.07
N VAL A 341 14.82 7.52 -4.78
CA VAL A 341 13.65 6.66 -4.99
C VAL A 341 13.89 5.27 -4.38
N GLY A 342 12.82 4.61 -3.95
CA GLY A 342 12.84 3.22 -3.50
C GLY A 342 11.49 2.56 -3.64
N VAL A 343 11.39 1.31 -3.22
CA VAL A 343 10.16 0.51 -3.24
C VAL A 343 9.85 -0.09 -1.86
N CYS A 344 8.57 -0.10 -1.50
CA CYS A 344 8.02 -0.89 -0.40
C CYS A 344 7.24 -2.06 -0.99
N ILE A 345 7.56 -3.28 -0.52
CA ILE A 345 6.75 -4.46 -0.84
C ILE A 345 5.71 -4.64 0.28
N ASP A 346 4.44 -4.49 -0.06
CA ASP A 346 3.33 -4.93 0.78
C ASP A 346 2.95 -6.36 0.41
N THR A 347 2.93 -7.24 1.41
CA THR A 347 2.66 -8.67 1.22
C THR A 347 1.21 -8.98 0.86
N CYS A 348 0.24 -8.23 1.37
CA CYS A 348 -1.18 -8.38 1.03
C CYS A 348 -1.45 -7.85 -0.38
N HIS A 349 -0.94 -6.67 -0.73
CA HIS A 349 -1.04 -6.07 -2.05
C HIS A 349 -0.42 -6.98 -3.11
N SER A 350 0.80 -7.47 -2.90
CA SER A 350 1.48 -8.37 -3.84
C SER A 350 0.68 -9.67 -4.04
N PHE A 351 0.22 -10.29 -2.96
CA PHE A 351 -0.63 -11.48 -2.99
C PHE A 351 -1.97 -11.25 -3.70
N SER A 352 -2.61 -10.11 -3.48
CA SER A 352 -3.86 -9.71 -4.15
C SER A 352 -3.66 -9.31 -5.62
N ALA A 353 -2.45 -8.91 -6.01
CA ALA A 353 -2.08 -8.58 -7.40
C ALA A 353 -1.67 -9.80 -8.24
N GLY A 354 -1.38 -10.95 -7.61
CA GLY A 354 -1.04 -12.20 -8.29
C GLY A 354 0.37 -12.74 -8.00
N TYR A 355 1.11 -12.13 -7.07
CA TYR A 355 2.43 -12.62 -6.65
C TYR A 355 2.30 -13.59 -5.47
N ASP A 356 2.59 -14.88 -5.70
CA ASP A 356 2.38 -15.91 -4.68
C ASP A 356 3.58 -16.03 -3.73
N LEU A 357 3.42 -15.57 -2.49
CA LEU A 357 4.47 -15.58 -1.47
C LEU A 357 4.36 -16.80 -0.51
N ARG A 358 3.42 -17.73 -0.75
CA ARG A 358 3.02 -18.75 0.24
C ARG A 358 4.02 -19.87 0.46
N SER A 359 4.64 -20.42 -0.59
CA SER A 359 5.65 -21.47 -0.45
C SER A 359 7.07 -20.91 -0.61
N PRO A 360 8.12 -21.58 -0.11
CA PRO A 360 9.50 -21.15 -0.34
C PRO A 360 9.85 -21.01 -1.82
N GLU A 361 9.30 -21.88 -2.68
CA GLU A 361 9.55 -21.89 -4.12
C GLU A 361 8.87 -20.71 -4.82
N THR A 362 7.58 -20.44 -4.53
CA THR A 362 6.87 -19.31 -5.14
C THR A 362 7.39 -17.98 -4.61
N TYR A 363 7.68 -17.91 -3.30
CA TYR A 363 8.32 -16.76 -2.68
C TYR A 363 9.65 -16.41 -3.36
N ARG A 364 10.54 -17.40 -3.53
CA ARG A 364 11.82 -17.21 -4.22
C ARG A 364 11.62 -16.70 -5.66
N ALA A 365 10.69 -17.28 -6.41
CA ALA A 365 10.39 -16.83 -7.77
C ALA A 365 9.92 -15.37 -7.83
N VAL A 366 9.07 -14.92 -6.90
CA VAL A 366 8.64 -13.51 -6.82
C VAL A 366 9.80 -12.59 -6.41
N MET A 367 10.70 -13.04 -5.53
CA MET A 367 11.89 -12.27 -5.13
C MET A 367 12.91 -12.15 -6.26
N GLU A 368 13.10 -13.21 -7.07
CA GLU A 368 13.91 -13.20 -8.29
C GLU A 368 13.31 -12.24 -9.33
N GLU A 369 12.00 -12.32 -9.59
CA GLU A 369 11.29 -11.38 -10.49
C GLU A 369 11.40 -9.93 -10.02
N PHE A 370 11.34 -9.68 -8.70
CA PHE A 370 11.53 -8.35 -8.13
C PHE A 370 12.96 -7.81 -8.37
N ASP A 371 14.00 -8.63 -8.21
CA ASP A 371 15.38 -8.19 -8.44
C ASP A 371 15.66 -7.96 -9.94
N ASP A 372 15.14 -8.81 -10.81
CA ASP A 372 15.27 -8.68 -12.26
C ASP A 372 14.55 -7.43 -12.82
N ILE A 373 13.34 -7.15 -12.35
CA ILE A 373 12.52 -6.03 -12.87
C ILE A 373 12.85 -4.69 -12.19
N ILE A 374 13.04 -4.68 -10.87
CA ILE A 374 13.28 -3.46 -10.07
C ILE A 374 14.72 -3.43 -9.55
N GLY A 375 15.13 -4.48 -8.85
CA GLY A 375 16.42 -4.60 -8.18
C GLY A 375 16.36 -4.28 -6.68
N PHE A 376 16.89 -5.18 -5.85
CA PHE A 376 16.97 -5.04 -4.39
C PHE A 376 17.64 -3.74 -3.92
N LYS A 377 18.50 -3.13 -4.75
CA LYS A 377 19.08 -1.79 -4.50
C LYS A 377 18.04 -0.67 -4.28
N TYR A 378 16.81 -0.83 -4.76
CA TYR A 378 15.71 0.10 -4.51
C TYR A 378 14.80 -0.32 -3.35
N LEU A 379 14.84 -1.59 -2.91
CA LEU A 379 14.06 -2.03 -1.76
C LEU A 379 14.41 -1.16 -0.55
N SER A 380 13.39 -0.59 0.08
CA SER A 380 13.55 0.40 1.15
C SER A 380 12.62 0.15 2.33
N ALA A 381 11.64 -0.75 2.21
CA ALA A 381 10.69 -1.11 3.26
C ALA A 381 9.91 -2.39 2.90
N LEU A 382 9.24 -2.96 3.89
CA LEU A 382 8.11 -3.87 3.69
C LEU A 382 6.91 -3.42 4.53
N HIS A 383 5.71 -3.66 4.01
CA HIS A 383 4.50 -3.74 4.82
C HIS A 383 4.12 -5.23 4.99
N LEU A 384 3.88 -5.63 6.23
CA LEU A 384 3.63 -7.02 6.63
C LEU A 384 2.15 -7.18 6.94
N ASN A 385 1.40 -7.59 5.93
CA ASN A 385 -0.05 -7.74 5.97
C ASN A 385 -0.45 -9.10 5.41
N ASP A 386 -1.20 -9.89 6.17
CA ASP A 386 -1.90 -11.07 5.63
C ASP A 386 -3.14 -10.58 4.87
N SER A 387 -3.82 -11.43 4.11
CA SER A 387 -4.98 -11.03 3.31
C SER A 387 -6.27 -11.72 3.75
N LYS A 388 -7.33 -10.93 4.00
CA LYS A 388 -8.70 -11.44 4.16
C LYS A 388 -9.31 -11.88 2.83
N ALA A 389 -8.68 -11.56 1.69
CA ALA A 389 -9.15 -11.92 0.38
C ALA A 389 -8.30 -13.07 -0.22
N PRO A 390 -8.86 -13.91 -1.11
CA PRO A 390 -8.07 -14.93 -1.79
C PRO A 390 -6.94 -14.35 -2.65
N PHE A 391 -6.01 -15.23 -3.02
CA PHE A 391 -4.94 -14.95 -3.98
C PHE A 391 -5.49 -14.34 -5.28
N ASN A 392 -4.78 -13.35 -5.84
CA ASN A 392 -5.13 -12.67 -7.08
C ASN A 392 -6.56 -12.09 -7.12
N SER A 393 -7.11 -11.71 -5.97
CA SER A 393 -8.47 -11.17 -5.84
C SER A 393 -8.61 -9.70 -6.23
N HIS A 394 -7.49 -9.01 -6.45
CA HIS A 394 -7.37 -7.56 -6.62
C HIS A 394 -8.06 -6.73 -5.52
N ARG A 395 -8.01 -7.21 -4.27
CA ARG A 395 -8.57 -6.50 -3.11
C ARG A 395 -7.50 -6.22 -2.06
N ASP A 396 -7.38 -4.95 -1.72
CA ASP A 396 -6.72 -4.48 -0.50
C ASP A 396 -7.69 -4.73 0.67
N LEU A 397 -7.42 -5.79 1.45
CA LEU A 397 -8.18 -6.17 2.65
C LEU A 397 -7.23 -6.88 3.64
N HIS A 398 -6.50 -6.10 4.43
CA HIS A 398 -5.50 -6.61 5.38
C HIS A 398 -6.08 -7.52 6.47
N GLN A 399 -5.29 -8.51 6.88
CA GLN A 399 -5.56 -9.47 7.94
C GLN A 399 -4.36 -9.57 8.89
N ASN A 400 -4.62 -10.01 10.12
CA ASN A 400 -3.60 -10.34 11.10
C ASN A 400 -2.74 -11.54 10.68
N ILE A 401 -1.46 -11.52 11.08
CA ILE A 401 -0.41 -12.44 10.63
C ILE A 401 -0.80 -13.91 10.85
N GLY A 402 -0.84 -14.67 9.76
CA GLY A 402 -1.11 -16.12 9.75
C GLY A 402 -2.60 -16.50 9.75
N LEU A 403 -3.53 -15.54 9.89
CA LEU A 403 -4.97 -15.83 9.94
C LEU A 403 -5.64 -15.76 8.56
N GLY A 404 -5.01 -15.13 7.57
CA GLY A 404 -5.59 -14.89 6.25
C GLY A 404 -5.26 -15.97 5.23
N PHE A 405 -5.53 -15.66 3.95
CA PHE A 405 -5.28 -16.54 2.81
C PHE A 405 -3.81 -16.58 2.39
N LEU A 406 -2.98 -15.64 2.87
CA LEU A 406 -1.54 -15.66 2.65
C LEU A 406 -0.86 -16.57 3.68
N GLY A 407 -1.30 -16.55 4.94
CA GLY A 407 -0.89 -17.54 5.95
C GLY A 407 0.55 -17.40 6.46
N LEU A 408 0.94 -18.27 7.40
CA LEU A 408 2.15 -18.06 8.21
C LEU A 408 3.46 -18.35 7.47
N SER A 409 3.51 -19.33 6.56
CA SER A 409 4.70 -19.64 5.75
C SER A 409 5.26 -18.44 4.97
N ALA A 410 4.40 -17.57 4.42
CA ALA A 410 4.85 -16.36 3.74
C ALA A 410 5.67 -15.44 4.66
N PHE A 411 5.23 -15.27 5.91
CA PHE A 411 5.95 -14.49 6.90
C PHE A 411 7.21 -15.19 7.41
N ARG A 412 7.23 -16.52 7.46
CA ARG A 412 8.46 -17.28 7.71
C ARG A 412 9.49 -17.02 6.63
N ASN A 413 9.10 -17.01 5.36
CA ASN A 413 10.02 -16.75 4.25
C ASN A 413 10.59 -15.32 4.32
N VAL A 414 9.71 -14.33 4.56
CA VAL A 414 10.09 -12.93 4.77
C VAL A 414 11.08 -12.77 5.96
N MET A 415 10.80 -13.40 7.10
CA MET A 415 11.64 -13.33 8.32
C MET A 415 12.92 -14.19 8.25
N ASN A 416 13.23 -14.77 7.09
CA ASN A 416 14.49 -15.49 6.81
C ASN A 416 15.22 -14.95 5.56
N THR A 417 14.81 -13.80 5.04
CA THR A 417 15.40 -13.17 3.84
C THR A 417 16.42 -12.10 4.22
N LYS A 418 17.70 -12.36 3.95
CA LYS A 418 18.85 -11.51 4.35
C LYS A 418 18.81 -10.10 3.73
N GLU A 419 18.20 -9.95 2.56
CA GLU A 419 18.00 -8.69 1.85
C GLU A 419 17.11 -7.71 2.65
N PHE A 420 16.33 -8.22 3.61
CA PHE A 420 15.42 -7.41 4.44
C PHE A 420 16.03 -6.98 5.79
N HIS A 421 17.33 -7.22 5.99
CA HIS A 421 18.03 -6.75 7.19
C HIS A 421 18.12 -5.21 7.23
N ASP A 422 17.87 -4.65 8.41
CA ASP A 422 17.98 -3.20 8.70
C ASP A 422 17.17 -2.25 7.79
N ILE A 423 16.09 -2.75 7.17
CA ILE A 423 15.00 -1.95 6.57
C ILE A 423 13.72 -2.06 7.41
N PRO A 424 12.81 -1.07 7.38
CA PRO A 424 11.62 -1.07 8.21
C PRO A 424 10.57 -2.05 7.66
N MET A 425 10.06 -2.91 8.53
CA MET A 425 9.03 -3.90 8.22
C MET A 425 7.82 -3.61 9.10
N VAL A 426 6.72 -3.15 8.49
CA VAL A 426 5.63 -2.47 9.20
C VAL A 426 4.32 -3.26 9.09
N LEU A 427 3.77 -3.66 10.22
CA LEU A 427 2.40 -4.17 10.33
C LEU A 427 1.39 -3.04 10.09
N GLU A 428 0.47 -3.23 9.15
CA GLU A 428 -0.74 -2.43 8.99
C GLU A 428 -2.00 -3.30 9.18
N THR A 429 -1.82 -4.37 9.97
CA THR A 429 -2.82 -5.36 10.32
C THR A 429 -3.96 -4.73 11.13
N PRO A 430 -5.21 -5.21 10.96
CA PRO A 430 -6.35 -4.63 11.65
C PRO A 430 -6.26 -4.81 13.17
N LEU A 431 -6.82 -3.85 13.90
CA LEU A 431 -6.98 -3.91 15.35
C LEU A 431 -8.44 -4.12 15.75
N GLU A 432 -8.66 -4.87 16.82
CA GLU A 432 -9.95 -4.90 17.53
C GLU A 432 -10.12 -3.59 18.33
N GLY A 433 -10.68 -2.57 17.67
CA GLY A 433 -10.88 -1.25 18.26
C GLY A 433 -9.58 -0.46 18.40
N ASP A 434 -9.23 -0.09 19.64
CA ASP A 434 -7.99 0.64 19.98
C ASP A 434 -6.91 -0.30 20.58
N ASP A 435 -7.08 -1.64 20.59
CA ASP A 435 -6.15 -2.56 21.29
C ASP A 435 -4.86 -2.85 20.50
N VAL A 436 -3.84 -2.03 20.74
CA VAL A 436 -2.48 -2.21 20.22
C VAL A 436 -1.72 -3.44 20.78
N SER A 437 -2.31 -4.23 21.70
CA SER A 437 -1.68 -5.49 22.17
C SER A 437 -1.54 -6.54 21.07
N MET A 438 -2.37 -6.45 20.02
CA MET A 438 -2.32 -7.35 18.87
C MET A 438 -1.01 -7.19 18.09
N TRP A 439 -0.60 -5.96 17.77
CA TRP A 439 0.70 -5.70 17.13
C TRP A 439 1.88 -6.15 17.99
N ALA A 440 1.83 -5.99 19.31
CA ALA A 440 2.88 -6.49 20.20
C ALA A 440 3.01 -8.03 20.13
N LYS A 441 1.89 -8.76 19.98
CA LYS A 441 1.90 -10.22 19.77
C LYS A 441 2.40 -10.61 18.37
N GLU A 442 2.01 -9.86 17.34
CA GLU A 442 2.44 -10.10 15.95
C GLU A 442 3.93 -9.82 15.74
N ILE A 443 4.48 -8.77 16.35
CA ILE A 443 5.93 -8.52 16.39
C ILE A 443 6.67 -9.72 17.00
N LYS A 444 6.18 -10.25 18.14
CA LYS A 444 6.78 -11.41 18.80
C LYS A 444 6.63 -12.71 18.02
N LEU A 445 5.52 -12.88 17.29
CA LEU A 445 5.33 -13.99 16.36
C LEU A 445 6.34 -13.91 15.22
N LEU A 446 6.49 -12.75 14.57
CA LEU A 446 7.44 -12.57 13.48
C LEU A 446 8.89 -12.80 13.94
N GLU A 447 9.27 -12.26 15.10
CA GLU A 447 10.58 -12.50 15.71
C GLU A 447 10.83 -14.00 16.02
N SER A 448 9.78 -14.80 16.31
CA SER A 448 9.94 -16.24 16.58
C SER A 448 10.05 -17.11 15.33
N LEU A 449 9.77 -16.58 14.13
CA LEU A 449 9.95 -17.28 12.85
C LEU A 449 11.40 -17.24 12.32
N VAL A 450 12.25 -16.38 12.90
CA VAL A 450 13.65 -16.21 12.49
C VAL A 450 14.44 -17.48 12.78
N GLY A 451 15.06 -18.05 11.75
CA GLY A 451 15.87 -19.27 11.82
C GLY A 451 15.09 -20.58 11.87
N LEU A 452 13.76 -20.56 11.72
CA LEU A 452 12.97 -21.79 11.55
C LEU A 452 12.98 -22.20 10.07
N GLU A 453 13.13 -23.49 9.78
CA GLU A 453 12.98 -24.05 8.42
C GLU A 453 11.53 -24.49 8.12
N PRO A 454 11.14 -24.66 6.84
CA PRO A 454 9.77 -25.03 6.48
C PRO A 454 9.30 -26.38 7.06
N ASP A 455 10.23 -27.28 7.37
CA ASP A 455 9.98 -28.58 7.98
C ASP A 455 10.23 -28.61 9.51
N ASP A 456 10.58 -27.47 10.14
CA ASP A 456 10.77 -27.41 11.60
C ASP A 456 9.45 -27.76 12.33
N PRO A 457 9.44 -28.77 13.22
CA PRO A 457 8.23 -29.19 13.93
C PRO A 457 7.52 -28.08 14.72
N LYS A 458 8.26 -27.05 15.19
CA LYS A 458 7.69 -25.88 15.86
C LYS A 458 7.00 -24.96 14.85
N PHE A 459 7.61 -24.75 13.69
CA PHE A 459 7.01 -23.95 12.63
C PHE A 459 5.71 -24.61 12.13
N LEU A 460 5.74 -25.90 11.83
CA LEU A 460 4.57 -26.67 11.40
C LEU A 460 3.42 -26.64 12.44
N ALA A 461 3.76 -26.67 13.74
CA ALA A 461 2.77 -26.53 14.81
C ALA A 461 2.15 -25.12 14.85
N LEU A 462 2.97 -24.06 14.75
CA LEU A 462 2.51 -22.67 14.70
C LEU A 462 1.66 -22.39 13.46
N GLU A 463 2.11 -22.84 12.27
CA GLU A 463 1.37 -22.67 11.03
C GLU A 463 -0.01 -23.33 11.12
N LYS A 464 -0.08 -24.57 11.62
CA LYS A 464 -1.36 -25.24 11.85
C LYS A 464 -2.24 -24.47 12.83
N GLU A 465 -1.70 -24.00 13.96
CA GLU A 465 -2.46 -23.27 14.97
C GLU A 465 -3.09 -21.97 14.39
N TYR A 466 -2.31 -21.20 13.62
CA TYR A 466 -2.78 -19.95 13.02
C TYR A 466 -3.72 -20.19 11.84
N ALA A 467 -3.46 -21.23 11.02
CA ALA A 467 -4.38 -21.68 9.99
C ALA A 467 -5.74 -22.09 10.59
N ASP A 468 -5.77 -22.84 11.69
CA ASP A 468 -7.00 -23.25 12.37
C ASP A 468 -7.77 -22.04 12.93
N LYS A 469 -7.09 -21.08 13.58
CA LYS A 469 -7.69 -19.82 14.07
C LYS A 469 -8.38 -19.04 12.95
N GLY A 470 -7.72 -18.89 11.80
CA GLY A 470 -8.26 -18.14 10.66
C GLY A 470 -9.32 -18.87 9.83
N ALA A 471 -9.48 -20.19 10.01
CA ALA A 471 -10.29 -21.03 9.12
C ALA A 471 -11.77 -20.60 9.04
N ILE A 472 -12.36 -20.14 10.15
CA ILE A 472 -13.76 -19.70 10.20
C ILE A 472 -13.97 -18.44 9.35
N GLU A 473 -13.10 -17.44 9.46
CA GLU A 473 -13.21 -16.21 8.68
C GLU A 473 -12.96 -16.47 7.19
N ARG A 474 -11.92 -17.26 6.84
CA ARG A 474 -11.66 -17.65 5.45
C ARG A 474 -12.84 -18.37 4.82
N LYS A 475 -13.44 -19.34 5.52
CA LYS A 475 -14.65 -20.01 5.04
C LYS A 475 -15.81 -19.02 4.82
N ALA A 476 -16.07 -18.15 5.78
CA ALA A 476 -17.12 -17.13 5.65
C ALA A 476 -16.85 -16.12 4.51
N VAL A 477 -15.59 -15.91 4.12
CA VAL A 477 -15.24 -15.13 2.91
C VAL A 477 -15.53 -15.93 1.64
N LEU A 478 -15.13 -17.21 1.56
CA LEU A 478 -15.42 -18.08 0.42
C LEU A 478 -16.92 -18.22 0.19
N ASP A 479 -17.70 -18.56 1.22
CA ASP A 479 -19.16 -18.69 1.15
C ASP A 479 -19.83 -17.39 0.61
N LYS A 480 -19.27 -16.22 0.93
CA LYS A 480 -19.73 -14.91 0.42
C LYS A 480 -19.31 -14.63 -1.03
N LEU A 481 -18.19 -15.18 -1.48
CA LEU A 481 -17.73 -15.09 -2.88
C LEU A 481 -18.57 -15.99 -3.77
N ASP A 482 -18.71 -17.27 -3.41
CA ASP A 482 -19.53 -18.26 -4.11
C ASP A 482 -20.98 -17.75 -4.29
N LYS A 483 -21.56 -17.16 -3.23
CA LYS A 483 -22.88 -16.53 -3.32
C LYS A 483 -22.92 -15.38 -4.34
N LYS A 484 -21.92 -14.49 -4.33
CA LYS A 484 -21.84 -13.36 -5.28
C LYS A 484 -21.64 -13.82 -6.72
N GLU A 485 -20.87 -14.87 -6.95
CA GLU A 485 -20.67 -15.45 -8.29
C GLU A 485 -21.94 -16.12 -8.80
N ASN A 486 -22.62 -16.91 -7.98
CA ASN A 486 -23.93 -17.49 -8.32
C ASN A 486 -24.98 -16.40 -8.63
N GLU A 487 -25.06 -15.35 -7.82
CA GLU A 487 -25.95 -14.21 -8.10
C GLU A 487 -25.59 -13.48 -9.40
N LYS A 488 -24.30 -13.38 -9.74
CA LYS A 488 -23.83 -12.75 -10.99
C LYS A 488 -24.19 -13.62 -12.20
N ALA A 489 -23.92 -14.92 -12.12
CA ALA A 489 -24.28 -15.88 -13.16
C ALA A 489 -25.80 -15.90 -13.42
N GLU A 490 -26.62 -15.85 -12.36
CA GLU A 490 -28.08 -15.77 -12.52
C GLU A 490 -28.53 -14.46 -13.18
N LYS A 491 -27.94 -13.32 -12.80
CA LYS A 491 -28.21 -12.01 -13.42
C LYS A 491 -27.81 -12.00 -14.91
N GLU A 492 -26.69 -12.63 -15.27
CA GLU A 492 -26.22 -12.76 -16.65
C GLU A 492 -27.12 -13.71 -17.48
N ALA A 493 -27.53 -14.85 -16.92
CA ALA A 493 -28.49 -15.76 -17.54
C ALA A 493 -29.84 -15.08 -17.81
N ARG A 494 -30.41 -14.40 -16.80
CA ARG A 494 -31.66 -13.61 -16.93
C ARG A 494 -31.51 -12.47 -17.97
N LYS A 495 -30.32 -11.87 -18.09
CA LYS A 495 -30.03 -10.84 -19.12
C LYS A 495 -29.97 -11.46 -20.52
N LYS A 496 -29.35 -12.63 -20.67
CA LYS A 496 -29.28 -13.37 -21.95
C LYS A 496 -30.68 -13.78 -22.41
N GLU A 497 -31.47 -14.41 -21.55
CA GLU A 497 -32.85 -14.82 -21.82
C GLU A 497 -33.75 -13.63 -22.23
N ARG A 498 -33.63 -12.48 -21.54
CA ARG A 498 -34.36 -11.25 -21.93
C ARG A 498 -33.94 -10.74 -23.31
N THR A 499 -32.67 -10.86 -23.66
CA THR A 499 -32.13 -10.43 -24.96
C THR A 499 -32.62 -11.33 -26.08
N GLU A 500 -32.61 -12.65 -25.86
CA GLU A 500 -33.15 -13.66 -26.79
C GLU A 500 -34.66 -13.50 -26.99
N LYS A 501 -35.44 -13.33 -25.90
CA LYS A 501 -36.88 -13.04 -25.97
C LYS A 501 -37.19 -11.73 -26.71
N LYS A 502 -36.34 -10.71 -26.56
CA LYS A 502 -36.47 -9.45 -27.34
C LYS A 502 -36.21 -9.70 -28.83
N ALA A 503 -35.12 -10.37 -29.18
CA ALA A 503 -34.77 -10.71 -30.56
C ALA A 503 -35.87 -11.56 -31.24
N ALA A 504 -36.41 -12.56 -30.54
CA ALA A 504 -37.52 -13.37 -31.03
C ALA A 504 -38.79 -12.53 -31.26
N LYS A 505 -39.14 -11.63 -30.32
CA LYS A 505 -40.30 -10.73 -30.44
C LYS A 505 -40.15 -9.74 -31.60
N ASP A 506 -38.95 -9.23 -31.84
CA ASP A 506 -38.70 -8.27 -32.92
C ASP A 506 -38.72 -8.97 -34.30
N LYS A 507 -38.18 -10.20 -34.44
CA LYS A 507 -38.39 -11.06 -35.63
C LYS A 507 -39.88 -11.30 -35.92
N LEU A 508 -40.66 -11.65 -34.89
CA LEU A 508 -42.11 -11.91 -35.02
C LEU A 508 -42.93 -10.66 -35.39
N LYS A 509 -42.46 -9.46 -35.06
CA LYS A 509 -43.05 -8.20 -35.57
C LYS A 509 -42.70 -7.99 -37.03
N GLU A 510 -41.47 -8.27 -37.44
CA GLU A 510 -41.01 -8.08 -38.81
C GLU A 510 -41.77 -9.02 -39.79
N GLU A 511 -41.98 -10.27 -39.42
CA GLU A 511 -42.82 -11.21 -40.19
C GLU A 511 -44.28 -10.75 -40.30
N LYS A 512 -44.86 -10.24 -39.19
CA LYS A 512 -46.23 -9.70 -39.20
C LYS A 512 -46.34 -8.41 -40.01
N ALA A 513 -45.29 -7.60 -40.09
CA ALA A 513 -45.23 -6.44 -40.98
C ALA A 513 -45.21 -6.88 -42.45
N LYS A 514 -44.35 -7.86 -42.80
CA LYS A 514 -44.25 -8.40 -44.16
C LYS A 514 -45.56 -9.03 -44.65
N LYS A 515 -46.29 -9.76 -43.77
CA LYS A 515 -47.63 -10.30 -44.11
C LYS A 515 -48.71 -9.22 -44.30
N LYS A 516 -48.63 -8.08 -43.61
CA LYS A 516 -49.57 -6.96 -43.83
C LYS A 516 -49.31 -6.16 -45.11
N SER A 517 -48.09 -6.18 -45.65
CA SER A 517 -47.79 -5.53 -46.94
C SER A 517 -48.26 -6.33 -48.17
N THR A 518 -48.45 -7.65 -48.05
CA THR A 518 -48.87 -8.52 -49.17
C THR A 518 -50.36 -8.55 -49.47
N GLU A 519 -51.20 -7.87 -48.68
CA GLU A 519 -52.68 -7.93 -48.77
C GLU A 519 -53.32 -6.67 -49.41
N LYS A 520 -52.52 -5.82 -50.09
CA LYS A 520 -53.01 -4.64 -50.83
C LYS A 520 -52.53 -4.64 -52.29
N THR A 521 -53.32 -5.23 -53.18
CA THR A 521 -53.08 -5.23 -54.64
C THR A 521 -53.80 -4.07 -55.34
N PRO A 522 -53.12 -3.26 -56.15
CA PRO A 522 -53.75 -2.42 -57.19
C PRO A 522 -53.60 -3.02 -58.59
N LYS A 523 -54.60 -2.77 -59.45
CA LYS A 523 -54.66 -3.21 -60.87
C LYS A 523 -53.84 -2.32 -61.82
N LYS A 524 -53.71 -2.80 -63.07
CA LYS A 524 -53.26 -2.15 -64.33
C LYS A 524 -51.74 -2.13 -64.55
N SER A 525 -51.18 -2.25 -65.76
CA SER A 525 -51.55 -2.76 -67.09
C SER A 525 -50.45 -2.26 -68.05
N LYS A 526 -49.92 -3.07 -68.97
CA LYS A 526 -49.03 -2.58 -70.05
C LYS A 526 -49.42 -3.18 -71.40
N LYS A 527 -49.23 -2.41 -72.47
CA LYS A 527 -49.55 -2.76 -73.86
C LYS A 527 -48.27 -3.06 -74.66
N VAL A 528 -48.42 -3.97 -75.62
CA VAL A 528 -47.44 -4.60 -76.53
C VAL A 528 -46.93 -3.59 -77.60
N THR A 529 -45.69 -3.71 -78.11
CA THR A 529 -45.29 -4.30 -79.43
C THR A 529 -43.75 -4.30 -79.64
N ARG A 530 -43.07 -5.15 -80.45
CA ARG A 530 -43.37 -6.48 -81.08
C ARG A 530 -42.12 -6.97 -81.89
N GLU A 531 -41.81 -8.29 -81.89
CA GLU A 531 -41.06 -9.10 -82.92
C GLU A 531 -39.59 -8.72 -83.30
N ASP A 532 -38.70 -9.61 -83.79
CA ASP A 532 -38.85 -11.01 -84.29
C ASP A 532 -37.59 -11.92 -84.12
N SER A 533 -37.80 -13.25 -84.25
CA SER A 533 -36.95 -14.41 -84.70
C SER A 533 -35.45 -14.57 -84.31
N GLY A 534 -34.90 -15.79 -84.13
CA GLY A 534 -35.50 -17.15 -84.11
C GLY A 534 -34.48 -18.28 -83.79
N ASN A 535 -35.00 -19.42 -83.28
CA ASN A 535 -34.81 -20.84 -83.68
C ASN A 535 -33.43 -21.40 -84.13
N GLU A 536 -33.04 -22.68 -83.89
CA GLU A 536 -33.69 -23.84 -83.21
C GLU A 536 -32.71 -25.03 -83.01
N SER A 537 -32.96 -25.92 -82.02
CA SER A 537 -32.54 -27.36 -81.98
C SER A 537 -31.01 -27.68 -81.97
N SER A 538 -30.45 -28.88 -81.73
CA SER A 538 -30.88 -30.23 -81.29
C SER A 538 -29.58 -31.06 -80.99
N ALA A 539 -29.50 -32.18 -80.24
CA ALA A 539 -30.28 -32.81 -79.15
C ALA A 539 -29.59 -34.17 -78.77
N LEU A 540 -29.82 -34.71 -77.55
CA LEU A 540 -29.52 -36.12 -77.12
C LEU A 540 -28.02 -36.52 -77.06
N SER A 541 -27.55 -37.57 -76.34
CA SER A 541 -28.05 -38.37 -75.19
C SER A 541 -26.90 -39.18 -74.54
N GLU A 542 -27.19 -39.80 -73.40
CA GLU A 542 -26.37 -40.58 -72.42
C GLU A 542 -25.45 -41.73 -72.92
N LEU A 543 -24.78 -42.37 -71.93
CA LEU A 543 -24.04 -43.67 -71.91
C LEU A 543 -22.52 -43.60 -72.24
N SER A 544 -21.60 -44.36 -71.60
CA SER A 544 -21.69 -45.28 -70.44
C SER A 544 -20.30 -45.72 -69.90
N GLU A 545 -20.25 -46.15 -68.63
CA GLU A 545 -19.46 -47.27 -68.06
C GLU A 545 -17.91 -47.26 -67.80
N LEU A 546 -17.61 -47.77 -66.58
CA LEU A 546 -16.57 -48.74 -66.15
C LEU A 546 -15.12 -48.33 -65.69
N SER A 547 -14.91 -48.52 -64.38
CA SER A 547 -13.77 -49.14 -63.65
C SER A 547 -12.32 -48.60 -63.74
N GLU A 548 -11.85 -47.98 -62.63
CA GLU A 548 -10.81 -48.44 -61.65
C GLU A 548 -9.58 -49.28 -62.09
N PRO A 549 -8.48 -49.37 -61.27
CA PRO A 549 -7.88 -48.38 -60.34
C PRO A 549 -6.32 -48.34 -60.34
N GLY A 550 -5.71 -47.42 -59.55
CA GLY A 550 -4.27 -47.39 -59.16
C GLY A 550 -3.91 -46.03 -58.51
N SER A 551 -3.49 -45.95 -57.25
CA SER A 551 -2.12 -46.19 -56.69
C SER A 551 -1.06 -45.19 -57.22
N ASP A 552 -0.22 -44.52 -56.43
CA ASP A 552 -0.07 -44.48 -54.95
C ASP A 552 0.88 -43.33 -54.53
N SER A 553 1.06 -43.11 -53.21
CA SER A 553 2.06 -42.24 -52.53
C SER A 553 1.95 -40.71 -52.77
N ASP A 554 1.81 -39.82 -51.78
CA ASP A 554 1.89 -39.87 -50.30
C ASP A 554 3.30 -39.97 -49.66
N ASN A 555 3.37 -39.48 -48.42
CA ASN A 555 4.49 -39.31 -47.48
C ASN A 555 5.25 -37.97 -47.52
N GLY A 556 5.43 -37.28 -46.37
CA GLY A 556 4.87 -37.63 -45.07
C GLY A 556 5.20 -36.66 -43.94
N ALA A 557 4.45 -36.81 -42.85
CA ALA A 557 4.88 -36.41 -41.52
C ALA A 557 5.25 -37.67 -40.74
N ASP A 558 6.30 -37.64 -39.93
CA ASP A 558 6.41 -38.56 -38.81
C ASP A 558 7.15 -37.93 -37.62
N SER A 559 7.11 -38.63 -36.49
CA SER A 559 7.29 -38.12 -35.15
C SER A 559 8.12 -39.07 -34.27
N CYS A 560 8.35 -38.67 -33.02
CA CYS A 560 8.95 -39.45 -31.92
C CYS A 560 10.47 -39.72 -31.94
N GLY A 561 11.09 -39.77 -30.75
CA GLY A 561 12.31 -40.56 -30.54
C GLY A 561 13.41 -39.98 -29.64
N SER A 562 13.19 -39.93 -28.32
CA SER A 562 14.16 -40.17 -27.23
C SER A 562 15.71 -40.10 -27.48
N GLY A 563 16.38 -39.23 -26.71
CA GLY A 563 17.22 -39.70 -25.60
C GLY A 563 18.76 -39.85 -25.74
N VAL A 564 19.45 -39.13 -24.83
CA VAL A 564 20.61 -39.59 -24.00
C VAL A 564 22.06 -39.51 -24.57
N ASP A 565 22.95 -39.02 -23.68
CA ASP A 565 24.43 -39.02 -23.61
C ASP A 565 25.33 -38.36 -24.69
N ASN A 566 25.94 -37.23 -24.30
CA ASN A 566 27.38 -37.12 -24.01
C ASN A 566 27.70 -35.88 -23.16
#